data_AF-A0A535K2I5-F1
#
_entry.id   AF-A0A535K2I5-F1
#
_cell.length_a   1.000
_cell.length_b   1.000
_cell.length_c   1.000
_cell.angle_alpha   90.00
_cell.angle_beta   90.00
_cell.angle_gamma   90.00
#
_symmetry.space_group_name_H-M   'P 1'
#
loop_
_entity.id
_entity.type
_entity.pdbx_description
1 polymer ?
#
loop_
_entity_poly.entity_id
_entity_poly.type
_entity_poly.pdbx_seq_one_letter_code
_entity_poly.pdbx_strand_id
1 'polypeptide(L)'
;MRYRAGYFAFLAVLLFFLSACGAATPIAPAASTTPTAFPLTITDDRGKQVTFSAPADRIVSVAPSSTEIVFALGAGGRIVAVDDYSDFPAEAKALPKVGGFRASAEKVLSFQPDLILAVTGDLAPALEAQGQRVVVFDPTDIEGVYKNIEVLGAVLDRKTEARDMVQRMRDRIGAVVDRAKTATSRPRVLHELDASDPTKIFV
;
A
#
# COMPACT_ATOMS: atom_id res chain seq x y z
N MET A 1 -34.44 -12.49 82.35
CA MET A 1 -34.38 -11.03 82.62
C MET A 1 -34.44 -10.32 81.28
N ARG A 2 -35.63 -9.81 80.91
CA ARG A 2 -35.99 -8.36 80.82
C ARG A 2 -35.35 -7.68 79.59
N TYR A 3 -36.10 -7.51 78.48
CA TYR A 3 -36.82 -6.27 78.05
C TYR A 3 -35.85 -5.13 77.68
N ARG A 4 -35.97 -4.31 76.60
CA ARG A 4 -36.90 -4.08 75.48
C ARG A 4 -36.32 -2.87 74.69
N ALA A 5 -36.80 -2.66 73.45
CA ALA A 5 -36.86 -1.37 72.71
C ALA A 5 -35.54 -0.79 72.15
N GLY A 6 -35.50 -0.17 70.97
CA GLY A 6 -36.59 0.32 70.12
C GLY A 6 -36.20 0.41 68.64
N TYR A 7 -37.15 0.00 67.80
CA TYR A 7 -37.35 0.57 66.47
C TYR A 7 -37.93 1.96 66.65
N PHE A 8 -37.43 2.97 65.92
CA PHE A 8 -38.17 4.13 65.37
C PHE A 8 -37.16 5.25 65.07
N ALA A 9 -36.58 5.25 63.88
CA ALA A 9 -36.10 6.48 63.25
C ALA A 9 -35.85 6.27 61.76
N PHE A 10 -36.62 6.99 60.95
CA PHE A 10 -36.24 7.47 59.62
C PHE A 10 -36.26 6.49 58.44
N LEU A 11 -37.51 6.12 58.12
CA LEU A 11 -38.04 6.09 56.76
C LEU A 11 -37.82 7.46 56.06
N ALA A 12 -36.72 7.65 55.32
CA ALA A 12 -36.58 8.66 54.25
C ALA A 12 -35.15 8.72 53.64
N VAL A 13 -34.83 7.82 52.71
CA VAL A 13 -33.85 8.06 51.62
C VAL A 13 -34.30 7.21 50.42
N LEU A 14 -35.41 7.59 49.76
CA LEU A 14 -35.40 8.34 48.50
C LEU A 14 -34.22 8.00 47.57
N LEU A 15 -34.46 7.05 46.66
CA LEU A 15 -34.20 7.14 45.21
C LEU A 15 -33.10 8.14 44.80
N PHE A 16 -31.85 7.72 44.75
CA PHE A 16 -30.83 8.44 43.97
C PHE A 16 -29.78 7.46 43.40
N PHE A 17 -29.44 7.69 42.14
CA PHE A 17 -28.42 7.04 41.30
C PHE A 17 -28.86 5.90 40.36
N LEU A 18 -29.84 6.19 39.49
CA LEU A 18 -29.69 5.82 38.07
C LEU A 18 -28.87 6.90 37.36
N SER A 19 -27.59 6.64 37.12
CA SER A 19 -26.79 7.32 36.09
C SER A 19 -25.54 6.49 35.81
N ALA A 20 -25.73 5.34 35.18
CA ALA A 20 -24.66 4.64 34.50
C ALA A 20 -24.42 5.38 33.18
N CYS A 21 -23.37 6.18 33.16
CA CYS A 21 -22.92 6.97 32.03
C CYS A 21 -22.48 6.02 30.90
N GLY A 22 -23.30 5.90 29.85
CA GLY A 22 -22.89 5.31 28.59
C GLY A 22 -21.93 6.27 27.91
N ALA A 23 -20.62 6.06 28.09
CA ALA A 23 -19.62 6.70 27.26
C ALA A 23 -19.70 6.08 25.86
N ALA A 24 -20.52 6.67 25.00
CA ALA A 24 -20.50 6.40 23.57
C ALA A 24 -19.13 6.84 23.04
N THR A 25 -18.27 5.88 22.71
CA THR A 25 -17.04 6.12 21.98
C THR A 25 -17.41 6.90 20.71
N PRO A 26 -16.79 8.06 20.43
CA PRO A 26 -17.04 8.75 19.18
C PRO A 26 -16.60 7.82 18.05
N ILE A 27 -17.58 7.31 17.30
CA ILE A 27 -17.35 6.63 16.03
C ILE A 27 -16.75 7.71 15.13
N ALA A 28 -15.45 7.61 14.85
CA ALA A 28 -14.81 8.49 13.89
C ALA A 28 -15.61 8.45 12.59
N PRO A 29 -15.97 9.61 12.00
CA PRO A 29 -16.76 9.62 10.77
C PRO A 29 -16.00 8.82 9.71
N ALA A 30 -16.70 7.86 9.09
CA ALA A 30 -16.17 7.11 7.96
C ALA A 30 -15.66 8.12 6.91
N ALA A 31 -14.37 8.05 6.59
CA ALA A 31 -13.76 8.92 5.60
C ALA A 31 -14.56 8.81 4.30
N SER A 32 -15.13 9.93 3.84
CA SER A 32 -15.86 9.99 2.58
C SER A 32 -14.92 9.63 1.43
N THR A 33 -15.06 8.43 0.88
CA THR A 33 -14.30 7.98 -0.28
C THR A 33 -14.87 8.66 -1.53
N THR A 34 -14.24 9.74 -1.98
CA THR A 34 -14.55 10.33 -3.30
C THR A 34 -13.95 9.44 -4.40
N PRO A 35 -14.77 8.85 -5.29
CA PRO A 35 -14.27 8.04 -6.40
C PRO A 35 -13.31 8.82 -7.31
N THR A 36 -12.45 8.12 -8.02
CA THR A 36 -11.67 8.66 -9.13
C THR A 36 -12.59 8.95 -10.31
N ALA A 37 -12.50 10.16 -10.86
CA ALA A 37 -13.19 10.51 -12.09
C ALA A 37 -12.39 9.99 -13.29
N PHE A 38 -13.08 9.40 -14.27
CA PHE A 38 -12.52 8.94 -15.53
C PHE A 38 -13.18 9.69 -16.71
N PRO A 39 -12.48 9.94 -17.83
CA PRO A 39 -11.13 9.46 -18.14
C PRO A 39 -10.05 10.10 -17.28
N LEU A 40 -9.09 9.30 -16.83
CA LEU A 40 -7.94 9.71 -16.05
C LEU A 40 -6.70 9.63 -16.93
N THR A 41 -5.96 10.72 -17.06
CA THR A 41 -4.61 10.71 -17.65
C THR A 41 -3.59 10.89 -16.55
N ILE A 42 -2.63 9.97 -16.47
CA ILE A 42 -1.48 10.05 -15.56
C ILE A 42 -0.21 10.23 -16.37
N THR A 43 0.84 10.66 -15.69
CA THR A 43 2.21 10.72 -16.24
C THR A 43 3.07 9.74 -15.47
N ASP A 44 3.68 8.79 -16.17
CA ASP A 44 4.60 7.81 -15.59
C ASP A 44 5.99 8.45 -15.31
N ASP A 45 6.94 7.68 -14.75
CA ASP A 45 8.25 8.22 -14.37
C ASP A 45 9.16 8.53 -15.56
N ARG A 46 8.80 8.07 -16.77
CA ARG A 46 9.47 8.46 -18.02
C ARG A 46 8.91 9.75 -18.61
N GLY A 47 7.90 10.36 -17.96
CA GLY A 47 7.18 11.52 -18.48
C GLY A 47 6.13 11.16 -19.55
N LYS A 48 5.82 9.88 -19.74
CA LYS A 48 4.82 9.44 -20.73
C LYS A 48 3.42 9.54 -20.15
N GLN A 49 2.49 10.08 -20.95
CA GLN A 49 1.09 10.13 -20.59
C GLN A 49 0.38 8.81 -20.89
N VAL A 50 -0.44 8.33 -19.96
CA VAL A 50 -1.24 7.12 -20.09
C VAL A 50 -2.67 7.41 -19.66
N THR A 51 -3.64 7.10 -20.52
CA THR A 51 -5.06 7.36 -20.27
C THR A 51 -5.84 6.10 -19.96
N PHE A 52 -6.69 6.21 -18.95
CA PHE A 52 -7.61 5.18 -18.46
C PHE A 52 -9.04 5.68 -18.60
N SER A 53 -9.91 4.86 -19.17
CA SER A 53 -11.36 5.14 -19.27
C SER A 53 -12.16 4.63 -18.06
N ALA A 54 -11.57 3.74 -17.27
CA ALA A 54 -12.11 3.13 -16.07
C ALA A 54 -10.94 2.67 -15.17
N PRO A 55 -11.19 2.29 -13.90
CA PRO A 55 -10.15 1.70 -13.05
C PRO A 55 -9.54 0.45 -13.70
N ALA A 56 -8.23 0.27 -13.56
CA ALA A 56 -7.57 -0.96 -14.01
C ALA A 56 -8.01 -2.14 -13.13
N ASP A 57 -8.36 -3.26 -13.75
CA ASP A 57 -8.97 -4.41 -13.08
C ASP A 57 -8.24 -5.74 -13.38
N ARG A 58 -7.34 -5.76 -14.37
CA ARG A 58 -6.60 -6.96 -14.77
C ARG A 58 -5.13 -6.63 -15.05
N ILE A 59 -4.31 -6.78 -14.02
CA ILE A 59 -2.96 -6.25 -13.94
C ILE A 59 -1.94 -7.36 -14.11
N VAL A 60 -0.94 -7.14 -14.97
CA VAL A 60 0.32 -7.88 -14.91
C VAL A 60 1.39 -6.95 -14.36
N SER A 61 2.08 -7.36 -13.30
CA SER A 61 3.16 -6.56 -12.71
C SER A 61 4.51 -7.20 -12.96
N VAL A 62 5.39 -6.50 -13.67
CA VAL A 62 6.79 -6.92 -13.91
C VAL A 62 7.74 -6.02 -13.11
N ALA A 63 7.32 -5.64 -11.90
CA ALA A 63 8.01 -4.72 -11.01
C ALA A 63 7.62 -5.06 -9.57
N PRO A 64 8.53 -5.64 -8.75
CA PRO A 64 8.23 -6.04 -7.38
C PRO A 64 7.64 -4.92 -6.52
N SER A 65 8.24 -3.72 -6.58
CA SER A 65 7.75 -2.54 -5.87
C SER A 65 6.31 -2.18 -6.23
N SER A 66 5.98 -2.22 -7.53
CA SER A 66 4.62 -1.97 -8.01
C SER A 66 3.65 -3.06 -7.55
N THR A 67 4.07 -4.32 -7.56
CA THR A 67 3.26 -5.44 -7.03
C THR A 67 2.88 -5.17 -5.57
N GLU A 68 3.85 -4.83 -4.73
CA GLU A 68 3.61 -4.53 -3.32
C GLU A 68 2.66 -3.35 -3.11
N ILE A 69 2.81 -2.27 -3.90
CA ILE A 69 1.89 -1.11 -3.82
C ILE A 69 0.46 -1.54 -4.14
N VAL A 70 0.23 -2.30 -5.22
CA VAL A 70 -1.12 -2.77 -5.58
C VAL A 70 -1.75 -3.59 -4.45
N PHE A 71 -0.98 -4.51 -3.84
CA PHE A 71 -1.46 -5.27 -2.69
C PHE A 71 -1.74 -4.39 -1.48
N ALA A 72 -0.84 -3.47 -1.15
CA ALA A 72 -0.99 -2.58 -0.01
C ALA A 72 -2.17 -1.60 -0.16
N LEU A 73 -2.57 -1.28 -1.39
CA LEU A 73 -3.79 -0.51 -1.71
C LEU A 73 -5.08 -1.36 -1.69
N GLY A 74 -5.00 -2.64 -1.31
CA GLY A 74 -6.16 -3.53 -1.26
C GLY A 74 -6.67 -3.98 -2.63
N ALA A 75 -5.83 -3.89 -3.67
CA ALA A 75 -6.17 -4.22 -5.05
C ALA A 75 -5.42 -5.46 -5.58
N GLY A 76 -4.76 -6.22 -4.69
CA GLY A 76 -3.97 -7.41 -5.07
C GLY A 76 -4.75 -8.47 -5.86
N GLY A 77 -6.07 -8.60 -5.63
CA GLY A 77 -6.94 -9.51 -6.39
C GLY A 77 -7.08 -9.18 -7.87
N ARG A 78 -6.62 -8.00 -8.31
CA ARG A 78 -6.58 -7.59 -9.72
C ARG A 78 -5.30 -8.03 -10.43
N ILE A 79 -4.28 -8.50 -9.69
CA ILE A 79 -3.03 -8.96 -10.29
C ILE A 79 -3.20 -10.40 -10.75
N VAL A 80 -3.01 -10.64 -12.04
CA VAL A 80 -3.20 -11.96 -12.67
C VAL A 80 -1.89 -12.68 -12.96
N ALA A 81 -0.77 -11.95 -13.00
CA ALA A 81 0.57 -12.50 -13.06
C ALA A 81 1.61 -11.48 -12.58
N VAL A 82 2.75 -11.99 -12.11
CA VAL A 82 3.85 -11.18 -11.58
C VAL A 82 5.21 -11.61 -12.14
N ASP A 83 6.25 -10.81 -11.94
CA ASP A 83 7.63 -11.22 -12.19
C ASP A 83 8.13 -12.30 -11.21
N ASP A 84 9.31 -12.85 -11.51
CA ASP A 84 9.94 -13.92 -10.74
C ASP A 84 10.34 -13.51 -9.31
N TYR A 85 10.52 -12.21 -9.05
CA TYR A 85 11.04 -11.66 -7.80
C TYR A 85 9.93 -11.09 -6.89
N SER A 86 8.74 -10.84 -7.42
CA SER A 86 7.56 -10.48 -6.63
C SER A 86 7.18 -11.62 -5.67
N ASP A 87 7.52 -11.48 -4.39
CA ASP A 87 7.34 -12.51 -3.37
C ASP A 87 6.62 -12.01 -2.09
N PHE A 88 6.28 -10.73 -2.03
CA PHE A 88 5.51 -10.11 -0.95
C PHE A 88 4.26 -9.38 -1.49
N PRO A 89 3.11 -9.44 -0.78
CA PRO A 89 2.82 -10.36 0.32
C PRO A 89 2.79 -11.83 -0.16
N ALA A 90 2.56 -12.79 0.74
CA ALA A 90 2.65 -14.22 0.40
C ALA A 90 1.74 -14.63 -0.78
N GLU A 91 0.62 -13.93 -0.95
CA GLU A 91 -0.31 -14.06 -2.06
C GLU A 91 0.35 -13.74 -3.41
N ALA A 92 1.23 -12.74 -3.48
CA ALA A 92 1.96 -12.38 -4.70
C ALA A 92 2.88 -13.53 -5.15
N LYS A 93 3.48 -14.24 -4.20
CA LYS A 93 4.38 -15.38 -4.47
C LYS A 93 3.65 -16.54 -5.16
N ALA A 94 2.35 -16.70 -4.89
CA ALA A 94 1.54 -17.77 -5.48
C ALA A 94 1.04 -17.46 -6.91
N LEU A 95 1.17 -16.21 -7.37
CA LEU A 95 0.69 -15.80 -8.68
C LEU A 95 1.57 -16.37 -9.81
N PRO A 96 0.97 -16.62 -11.00
CA PRO A 96 1.73 -17.04 -12.18
C PRO A 96 2.89 -16.09 -12.48
N LYS A 97 4.01 -16.67 -12.90
CA LYS A 97 5.24 -15.92 -13.18
C LYS A 97 5.39 -15.59 -14.66
N VAL A 98 5.66 -14.35 -15.03
CA VAL A 98 5.89 -13.92 -16.43
C VAL A 98 7.37 -13.75 -16.80
N GLY A 99 8.27 -14.01 -15.86
CA GLY A 99 9.71 -13.76 -15.97
C GLY A 99 10.12 -12.47 -15.27
N GLY A 100 11.40 -12.34 -14.93
CA GLY A 100 12.00 -11.13 -14.35
C GLY A 100 12.65 -10.22 -15.39
N PHE A 101 13.97 -10.00 -15.28
CA PHE A 101 14.77 -9.20 -16.22
C PHE A 101 14.63 -9.60 -17.70
N ARG A 102 14.19 -10.83 -17.97
CA ARG A 102 13.93 -11.36 -19.32
C ARG A 102 12.48 -11.79 -19.48
N ALA A 103 11.55 -11.04 -18.88
CA ALA A 103 10.12 -11.30 -19.02
C ALA A 103 9.70 -11.40 -20.49
N SER A 104 8.84 -12.37 -20.80
CA SER A 104 8.35 -12.59 -22.16
C SER A 104 7.13 -11.72 -22.41
N ALA A 105 7.19 -10.86 -23.43
CA ALA A 105 6.04 -10.06 -23.86
C ALA A 105 4.85 -10.97 -24.24
N GLU A 106 5.08 -12.07 -24.94
CA GLU A 106 4.03 -13.04 -25.32
C GLU A 106 3.36 -13.64 -24.08
N LYS A 107 4.14 -13.99 -23.07
CA LYS A 107 3.62 -14.53 -21.81
C LYS A 107 2.79 -13.49 -21.07
N VAL A 108 3.28 -12.24 -20.97
CA VAL A 108 2.51 -11.11 -20.41
C VAL A 108 1.17 -10.95 -21.13
N LEU A 109 1.19 -10.92 -22.46
CA LEU A 109 -0.01 -10.75 -23.30
C LEU A 109 -1.01 -11.92 -23.18
N SER A 110 -0.54 -13.13 -22.90
CA SER A 110 -1.43 -14.29 -22.69
C SER A 110 -2.37 -14.11 -21.49
N PHE A 111 -1.98 -13.27 -20.53
CA PHE A 111 -2.83 -12.86 -19.41
C PHE A 111 -3.71 -11.64 -19.73
N GLN A 112 -3.88 -11.26 -21.00
CA GLN A 112 -4.82 -10.22 -21.48
C GLN A 112 -4.98 -9.03 -20.51
N PRO A 113 -3.88 -8.36 -20.09
CA PRO A 113 -3.96 -7.30 -19.10
C PRO A 113 -4.62 -6.04 -19.66
N ASP A 114 -5.28 -5.28 -18.80
CA ASP A 114 -5.70 -3.89 -19.09
C ASP A 114 -4.69 -2.86 -18.56
N LEU A 115 -3.74 -3.30 -17.75
CA LEU A 115 -2.60 -2.55 -17.25
C LEU A 115 -1.39 -3.47 -17.06
N ILE A 116 -0.25 -3.05 -17.59
CA ILE A 116 1.06 -3.63 -17.25
C ILE A 116 1.85 -2.62 -16.43
N LEU A 117 2.32 -3.04 -15.26
CA LEU A 117 3.25 -2.28 -14.44
C LEU A 117 4.66 -2.77 -14.74
N ALA A 118 5.58 -1.86 -15.05
CA ALA A 118 6.95 -2.20 -15.40
C ALA A 118 7.96 -1.23 -14.78
N VAL A 119 9.22 -1.62 -14.82
CA VAL A 119 10.37 -0.73 -14.58
C VAL A 119 10.96 -0.28 -15.92
N THR A 120 11.88 0.68 -15.90
CA THR A 120 12.61 1.11 -17.10
C THR A 120 13.35 -0.05 -17.74
N GLY A 121 13.21 -0.21 -19.06
CA GLY A 121 13.84 -1.28 -19.84
C GLY A 121 13.12 -1.52 -21.17
N ASP A 122 13.52 -2.59 -21.88
CA ASP A 122 13.07 -2.87 -23.25
C ASP A 122 11.65 -3.45 -23.33
N LEU A 123 11.15 -4.04 -22.24
CA LEU A 123 9.84 -4.68 -22.22
C LEU A 123 8.69 -3.69 -22.44
N ALA A 124 8.75 -2.52 -21.78
CA ALA A 124 7.69 -1.52 -21.86
C ALA A 124 7.50 -1.00 -23.30
N PRO A 125 8.53 -0.50 -24.01
CA PRO A 125 8.41 -0.13 -25.42
C PRO A 125 7.88 -1.25 -26.32
N ALA A 126 8.32 -2.50 -26.11
CA ALA A 126 7.89 -3.64 -26.89
C ALA A 126 6.39 -3.93 -26.73
N LEU A 127 5.87 -3.90 -25.49
CA LEU A 127 4.45 -4.08 -25.20
C LEU A 127 3.60 -2.91 -25.69
N GLU A 128 4.10 -1.68 -25.54
CA GLU A 128 3.43 -0.47 -26.03
C GLU A 128 3.28 -0.48 -27.56
N ALA A 129 4.28 -0.98 -28.29
CA ALA A 129 4.20 -1.15 -29.75
C ALA A 129 3.10 -2.15 -30.18
N GLN A 130 2.66 -3.01 -29.26
CA GLN A 130 1.52 -3.93 -29.44
C GLN A 130 0.20 -3.34 -28.91
N GLY A 131 0.15 -2.02 -28.67
CA GLY A 131 -1.04 -1.31 -28.21
C GLY A 131 -1.40 -1.55 -26.74
N GLN A 132 -0.49 -2.14 -25.94
CA GLN A 132 -0.75 -2.37 -24.53
C GLN A 132 -0.61 -1.10 -23.71
N ARG A 133 -1.40 -1.03 -22.63
CA ARG A 133 -1.28 0.02 -21.63
C ARG A 133 -0.20 -0.35 -20.63
N VAL A 134 0.94 0.34 -20.70
CA VAL A 134 2.07 0.14 -19.79
C VAL A 134 2.29 1.41 -18.98
N VAL A 135 2.49 1.26 -17.67
CA VAL A 135 2.92 2.33 -16.77
C VAL A 135 4.28 1.94 -16.19
N VAL A 136 5.27 2.82 -16.35
CA VAL A 136 6.62 2.61 -15.83
C VAL A 136 6.82 3.42 -14.56
N PHE A 137 7.19 2.73 -13.48
CA PHE A 137 7.61 3.34 -12.23
C PHE A 137 9.08 3.03 -11.97
N ASP A 138 9.88 4.07 -11.78
CA ASP A 138 11.32 4.03 -11.53
C ASP A 138 11.75 5.25 -10.68
N PRO A 139 11.22 5.38 -9.44
CA PRO A 139 11.44 6.55 -8.62
C PRO A 139 12.89 6.58 -8.10
N THR A 140 13.52 7.75 -8.14
CA THR A 140 14.92 7.95 -7.71
C THR A 140 15.05 8.51 -6.29
N ASP A 141 13.93 8.88 -5.67
CA ASP A 141 13.84 9.35 -4.29
C ASP A 141 12.51 8.94 -3.63
N ILE A 142 12.39 9.24 -2.34
CA ILE A 142 11.22 8.88 -1.54
C ILE A 142 9.96 9.67 -1.97
N GLU A 143 10.12 10.90 -2.45
CA GLU A 143 8.98 11.69 -2.94
C GLU A 143 8.39 11.08 -4.22
N GLY A 144 9.25 10.55 -5.11
CA GLY A 144 8.85 9.75 -6.26
C GLY A 144 8.07 8.49 -5.86
N VAL A 145 8.51 7.79 -4.80
CA VAL A 145 7.75 6.64 -4.28
C VAL A 145 6.35 7.06 -3.83
N TYR A 146 6.20 8.17 -3.10
CA TYR A 146 4.89 8.67 -2.69
C TYR A 146 4.00 9.00 -3.89
N LYS A 147 4.56 9.70 -4.88
CA LYS A 147 3.84 10.04 -6.12
C LYS A 147 3.37 8.77 -6.83
N ASN A 148 4.19 7.73 -6.91
CA ASN A 148 3.81 6.47 -7.57
C ASN A 148 2.67 5.76 -6.83
N ILE A 149 2.69 5.78 -5.49
CA ILE A 149 1.57 5.26 -4.67
C ILE A 149 0.29 6.04 -4.97
N GLU A 150 0.35 7.37 -5.03
CA GLU A 150 -0.82 8.21 -5.33
C GLU A 150 -1.36 8.01 -6.75
N VAL A 151 -0.47 7.93 -7.74
CA VAL A 151 -0.83 7.64 -9.14
C VAL A 151 -1.52 6.29 -9.24
N LEU A 152 -0.94 5.25 -8.63
CA LEU A 152 -1.52 3.91 -8.65
C LEU A 152 -2.84 3.86 -7.86
N GLY A 153 -2.93 4.60 -6.76
CA GLY A 153 -4.18 4.84 -6.05
C GLY A 153 -5.26 5.45 -6.93
N ALA A 154 -4.94 6.43 -7.77
CA ALA A 154 -5.90 7.00 -8.72
C ALA A 154 -6.34 5.97 -9.78
N VAL A 155 -5.37 5.30 -10.42
CA VAL A 155 -5.58 4.29 -11.47
C VAL A 155 -6.45 3.11 -10.99
N LEU A 156 -6.34 2.75 -9.72
CA LEU A 156 -7.08 1.63 -9.12
C LEU A 156 -8.38 2.03 -8.42
N ASP A 157 -8.72 3.32 -8.40
CA ASP A 157 -9.83 3.87 -7.60
C ASP A 157 -9.69 3.57 -6.09
N ARG A 158 -8.49 3.84 -5.58
CA ARG A 158 -8.01 3.65 -4.20
C ARG A 158 -7.26 4.88 -3.68
N LYS A 159 -7.74 6.09 -4.03
CA LYS A 159 -7.07 7.35 -3.68
C LYS A 159 -6.99 7.57 -2.16
N THR A 160 -7.99 7.13 -1.41
CA THR A 160 -8.02 7.32 0.05
C THR A 160 -6.95 6.44 0.71
N GLU A 161 -6.90 5.17 0.33
CA GLU A 161 -5.91 4.20 0.78
C GLU A 161 -4.49 4.64 0.44
N ALA A 162 -4.30 5.20 -0.77
CA ALA A 162 -3.01 5.75 -1.19
C ALA A 162 -2.58 6.96 -0.35
N ARG A 163 -3.45 7.94 -0.15
CA ARG A 163 -3.15 9.10 0.70
C ARG A 163 -2.83 8.69 2.13
N ASP A 164 -3.63 7.79 2.71
CA ASP A 164 -3.43 7.32 4.07
C ASP A 164 -2.11 6.55 4.21
N MET A 165 -1.75 5.76 3.20
CA MET A 165 -0.46 5.06 3.15
C MET A 165 0.70 6.03 3.07
N VAL A 166 0.65 7.00 2.16
CA VAL A 166 1.69 8.03 2.01
C VAL A 166 1.84 8.82 3.30
N GLN A 167 0.74 9.22 3.95
CA GLN A 167 0.79 9.92 5.23
C GLN A 167 1.49 9.08 6.30
N ARG A 168 1.13 7.79 6.44
CA ARG A 168 1.80 6.88 7.38
C ARG A 168 3.29 6.73 7.08
N MET A 169 3.69 6.68 5.81
CA MET A 169 5.10 6.60 5.44
C MET A 169 5.85 7.88 5.80
N ARG A 170 5.27 9.05 5.48
CA ARG A 170 5.83 10.37 5.85
C ARG A 170 6.01 10.50 7.35
N ASP A 171 5.01 10.13 8.14
CA ASP A 171 5.07 10.21 9.60
C ASP A 171 6.17 9.31 10.17
N ARG A 172 6.26 8.07 9.66
CA ARG A 172 7.29 7.10 10.10
C ARG A 172 8.70 7.58 9.75
N ILE A 173 8.91 8.08 8.53
CA ILE A 173 10.21 8.61 8.11
C ILE A 173 10.56 9.87 8.90
N GLY A 174 9.60 10.78 9.12
CA GLY A 174 9.78 11.97 9.96
C GLY A 174 10.24 11.60 11.37
N ALA A 175 9.58 10.63 12.01
CA ALA A 175 9.96 10.15 13.33
C ALA A 175 11.40 9.58 13.37
N VAL A 176 11.81 8.84 12.32
CA VAL A 176 13.19 8.32 12.21
C VAL A 176 14.19 9.47 12.04
N VAL A 177 13.89 10.43 11.18
CA VAL A 177 14.74 11.61 10.93
C VAL A 177 14.92 12.43 12.21
N ASP A 178 13.84 12.69 12.95
CA ASP A 178 13.91 13.46 14.20
C ASP A 178 14.71 12.72 15.28
N ARG A 179 14.55 11.41 15.39
CA ARG A 179 15.39 10.59 16.28
C ARG A 179 16.85 10.65 15.86
N ALA A 180 17.15 10.53 14.57
CA ALA A 180 18.51 10.55 14.04
C ALA A 180 19.22 11.90 14.27
N LYS A 181 18.50 13.03 14.27
CA LYS A 181 19.07 14.36 14.60
C LYS A 181 19.64 14.43 16.03
N THR A 182 19.08 13.64 16.95
CA THR A 182 19.51 13.60 18.36
C THR A 182 20.60 12.56 18.64
N ALA A 183 21.02 11.80 17.62
CA ALA A 183 22.04 10.78 17.78
C ALA A 183 23.42 11.39 18.05
N THR A 184 24.13 10.85 19.04
CA THR A 184 25.48 11.30 19.43
C THR A 184 26.60 10.69 18.59
N SER A 185 26.29 9.69 17.76
CA SER A 185 27.25 8.99 16.89
C SER A 185 26.72 8.87 15.47
N ARG A 186 27.63 8.98 14.47
CA ARG A 186 27.35 8.73 13.05
C ARG A 186 28.24 7.59 12.54
N PRO A 187 27.79 6.33 12.65
CA PRO A 187 28.58 5.20 12.18
C PRO A 187 28.77 5.29 10.65
N ARG A 188 29.92 4.82 10.17
CA ARG A 188 30.16 4.65 8.73
C ARG A 188 29.44 3.40 8.28
N VAL A 189 28.71 3.50 7.16
CA VAL A 189 27.95 2.40 6.58
C VAL A 189 28.51 2.08 5.21
N LEU A 190 28.75 0.79 4.94
CA LEU A 190 28.96 0.26 3.61
C LEU A 190 27.66 -0.43 3.19
N HIS A 191 27.10 -0.02 2.06
CA HIS A 191 25.99 -0.72 1.42
C HIS A 191 26.56 -1.53 0.27
N GLU A 192 26.68 -2.84 0.48
CA GLU A 192 27.18 -3.79 -0.51
C GLU A 192 25.99 -4.47 -1.19
N LEU A 193 26.03 -4.50 -2.52
CA LEU A 193 25.08 -5.25 -3.34
C LEU A 193 25.80 -6.47 -3.89
N ASP A 194 25.36 -7.64 -3.45
CA ASP A 194 25.87 -8.92 -3.94
C ASP A 194 24.70 -9.76 -4.47
N ALA A 195 24.87 -10.29 -5.68
CA ALA A 195 23.92 -11.18 -6.33
C ALA A 195 24.22 -12.65 -6.03
N SER A 196 25.28 -12.94 -5.26
CA SER A 196 25.60 -14.27 -4.78
C SER A 196 24.68 -14.68 -3.64
N ASP A 197 24.40 -15.98 -3.56
CA ASP A 197 23.61 -16.55 -2.47
C ASP A 197 24.41 -16.41 -1.17
N PRO A 198 23.93 -15.67 -0.15
CA PRO A 198 24.68 -15.45 1.09
C PRO A 198 24.89 -16.74 1.90
N THR A 199 24.20 -17.83 1.54
CA THR A 199 24.39 -19.17 2.12
C THR A 199 25.40 -20.03 1.36
N LYS A 200 25.90 -19.57 0.21
CA LYS A 200 26.95 -20.24 -0.56
C LYS A 200 28.28 -19.54 -0.35
N ILE A 201 29.28 -20.32 0.09
CA ILE A 201 30.67 -19.87 0.17
C ILE A 201 31.13 -19.55 -1.26
N PHE A 202 31.72 -18.38 -1.45
CA PHE A 202 32.37 -17.99 -2.70
C PHE A 202 33.36 -19.10 -3.14
N VAL A 203 33.05 -19.78 -4.24
CA VAL A 203 33.97 -20.72 -4.93
C VAL A 203 34.25 -20.19 -6.32
#